data_AF-A0A960M770-F1
#
_entry.id   AF-A0A960M770-F1
#
_cell.length_a   1.000
_cell.length_b   1.000
_cell.length_c   1.000
_cell.angle_alpha   90.00
_cell.angle_beta   90.00
_cell.angle_gamma   90.00
#
_symmetry.space_group_name_H-M   'P 1'
#
loop_
_entity.id
_entity.type
_entity.pdbx_description
1 polymer ?
#
loop_
_entity_poly.entity_id
_entity_poly.type
_entity_poly.pdbx_seq_one_letter_code
_entity_poly.pdbx_strand_id
1 'polypeptide(L)'
;MRSVFLILALLLCVNLSHASDLFQEWLNLYQPLLEKYVVKGKKRGIYTTLVDYDGLRSDSDFRKVIYDLARLPSFETLPDKKDQLAMWINAYNVLCMKVIVENPKLDSIKDLDSAFSSIWKKKIGVVSGKKYSLDEIEHDTIRV
;
A
#
# COMPACT_ATOMS: atom_id res chain seq x y z
N MET A 1 -31.63 29.75 2.35
CA MET A 1 -30.62 29.30 1.37
C MET A 1 -29.18 29.45 1.89
N ARG A 2 -28.74 30.61 2.40
CA ARG A 2 -27.39 30.79 3.01
C ARG A 2 -27.05 29.79 4.14
N SER A 3 -27.99 29.53 5.06
CA SER A 3 -27.76 28.61 6.19
C SER A 3 -27.65 27.14 5.77
N VAL A 4 -28.32 26.74 4.69
CA VAL A 4 -28.22 25.39 4.12
C VAL A 4 -26.86 25.20 3.46
N PHE A 5 -26.37 26.21 2.73
CA PHE A 5 -25.02 26.19 2.15
C PHE A 5 -23.91 26.13 3.21
N LEU A 6 -24.07 26.83 4.34
CA LEU A 6 -23.12 26.79 5.46
C LEU A 6 -23.07 25.41 6.13
N ILE A 7 -24.22 24.77 6.36
CA ILE A 7 -24.28 23.41 6.93
C ILE A 7 -23.68 22.38 5.95
N LEU A 8 -23.98 22.51 4.66
CA LEU A 8 -23.43 21.61 3.62
C LEU A 8 -21.90 21.75 3.51
N ALA A 9 -21.37 22.98 3.57
CA ALA A 9 -19.94 23.26 3.55
C ALA A 9 -19.24 22.72 4.80
N LEU A 10 -19.86 22.85 5.99
CA LEU A 10 -19.30 22.31 7.23
C LEU A 10 -19.20 20.78 7.20
N LEU A 11 -20.25 20.11 6.72
CA LEU A 11 -20.27 18.65 6.56
C LEU A 11 -19.20 18.18 5.57
N LEU A 12 -18.97 18.92 4.49
CA LEU A 12 -17.92 18.58 3.52
C LEU A 12 -16.52 18.66 4.16
N CYS A 13 -16.24 19.74 4.91
CA CYS A 13 -14.94 19.93 5.58
C CYS A 13 -14.67 18.85 6.63
N VAL A 14 -15.65 18.46 7.44
CA VAL A 14 -15.49 17.41 8.47
C VAL A 14 -15.17 16.04 7.84
N ASN A 15 -15.80 15.70 6.71
CA ASN A 15 -15.53 14.44 6.00
C ASN A 15 -14.11 14.40 5.39
N LEU A 16 -13.61 15.53 4.88
CA LEU A 16 -12.25 15.65 4.33
C LEU A 16 -11.18 15.49 5.41
N SER A 17 -11.36 16.13 6.57
CA SER A 17 -10.44 15.99 7.71
C SER A 17 -10.36 14.54 8.20
N HIS A 18 -11.51 13.87 8.34
CA HIS A 18 -11.55 12.48 8.81
C HIS A 18 -10.86 11.50 7.85
N ALA A 19 -11.03 11.67 6.54
CA ALA A 19 -10.33 10.82 5.57
C ALA A 19 -8.81 10.99 5.66
N SER A 20 -8.33 12.23 5.77
CA SER A 20 -6.90 12.53 5.93
C SER A 20 -6.32 11.90 7.21
N ASP A 21 -7.08 11.89 8.31
CA ASP A 21 -6.65 11.29 9.57
C ASP A 21 -6.44 9.78 9.42
N LEU A 22 -7.34 9.07 8.74
CA LEU A 22 -7.23 7.62 8.49
C LEU A 22 -6.00 7.26 7.66
N PHE A 23 -5.66 8.07 6.65
CA PHE A 23 -4.42 7.89 5.88
C PHE A 23 -3.19 8.10 6.75
N GLN A 24 -3.19 9.14 7.59
CA GLN A 24 -2.07 9.43 8.48
C GLN A 24 -1.88 8.35 9.55
N GLU A 25 -2.97 7.83 10.12
CA GLU A 25 -2.94 6.70 11.05
C GLU A 25 -2.32 5.46 10.41
N TRP A 26 -2.69 5.17 9.16
CA TRP A 26 -2.10 4.06 8.42
C TRP A 26 -0.62 4.27 8.13
N LEU A 27 -0.21 5.49 7.73
CA LEU A 27 1.20 5.84 7.52
C LEU A 27 2.01 5.74 8.81
N ASN A 28 1.45 6.17 9.94
CA ASN A 28 2.10 6.05 11.26
C ASN A 28 2.30 4.60 11.70
N LEU A 29 1.49 3.66 11.18
CA LEU A 29 1.69 2.24 11.38
C LEU A 29 2.74 1.66 10.42
N TYR A 30 2.73 2.11 9.16
CA TYR A 30 3.59 1.57 8.11
C TYR A 30 5.04 2.08 8.17
N GLN A 31 5.24 3.36 8.46
CA GLN A 31 6.56 3.98 8.48
C GLN A 31 7.55 3.31 9.47
N PRO A 32 7.17 2.98 10.72
CA PRO A 32 8.07 2.30 11.64
C PRO A 32 8.52 0.92 11.15
N LEU A 33 7.68 0.20 10.40
CA LEU A 33 8.06 -1.08 9.79
C LEU A 33 9.13 -0.87 8.72
N LEU A 34 9.01 0.19 7.92
CA LEU A 34 10.05 0.53 6.94
C LEU A 34 11.36 0.88 7.64
N GLU A 35 11.32 1.73 8.67
CA GLU A 35 12.52 2.11 9.44
C GLU A 35 13.21 0.90 10.09
N LYS A 36 12.43 -0.08 10.54
CA LYS A 36 12.94 -1.29 11.22
C LYS A 36 13.47 -2.33 10.25
N TYR A 37 12.78 -2.57 9.13
CA TYR A 37 13.06 -3.72 8.25
C TYR A 37 13.68 -3.34 6.91
N VAL A 38 13.76 -2.06 6.56
CA VAL A 38 14.43 -1.60 5.33
C VAL A 38 15.85 -1.19 5.66
N VAL A 39 16.81 -2.01 5.26
CA VAL A 39 18.22 -1.87 5.64
C VAL A 39 19.11 -1.65 4.42
N LYS A 40 20.18 -0.88 4.60
CA LYS A 40 21.25 -0.82 3.58
C LYS A 40 22.02 -2.13 3.57
N GLY A 41 22.29 -2.65 2.39
CA GLY A 41 23.01 -3.91 2.24
C GLY A 41 23.65 -4.05 0.87
N LYS A 42 24.07 -5.28 0.56
CA LYS A 42 24.73 -5.62 -0.70
C LYS A 42 24.12 -6.89 -1.26
N LYS A 43 23.60 -6.84 -2.49
CA LYS A 43 23.08 -8.01 -3.21
C LYS A 43 23.84 -8.16 -4.52
N ARG A 44 24.45 -9.33 -4.74
CA ARG A 44 25.26 -9.63 -5.94
C ARG A 44 26.31 -8.56 -6.27
N GLY A 45 27.03 -8.06 -5.27
CA GLY A 45 28.06 -7.05 -5.48
C GLY A 45 27.57 -5.59 -5.46
N ILE A 46 26.26 -5.37 -5.54
CA ILE A 46 25.67 -4.03 -5.69
C ILE A 46 25.16 -3.54 -4.33
N TYR A 47 25.61 -2.36 -3.90
CA TYR A 47 25.07 -1.69 -2.72
C TYR A 47 23.66 -1.18 -3.02
N THR A 48 22.72 -1.54 -2.16
CA THR A 48 21.32 -1.22 -2.36
C THR A 48 20.57 -1.23 -1.03
N THR A 49 19.28 -0.93 -1.10
CA THR A 49 18.36 -1.05 0.02
C THR A 49 17.64 -2.39 -0.09
N LEU A 50 17.61 -3.13 1.02
CA LEU A 50 17.03 -4.46 1.12
C LEU A 50 15.94 -4.45 2.20
N VAL A 51 15.01 -5.40 2.10
CA VAL A 51 14.00 -5.64 3.13
C VAL A 51 14.36 -6.91 3.88
N ASP A 52 14.39 -6.86 5.20
CA ASP A 52 14.44 -8.03 6.08
C ASP A 52 13.05 -8.69 6.13
N TYR A 53 12.80 -9.57 5.17
CA TYR A 53 11.50 -10.26 5.05
C TYR A 53 11.25 -11.27 6.18
N ASP A 54 12.28 -11.82 6.81
CA ASP A 54 12.11 -12.79 7.89
C ASP A 54 11.69 -12.10 9.19
N GLY A 55 12.32 -10.95 9.48
CA GLY A 55 11.88 -10.06 10.55
C GLY A 55 10.46 -9.54 10.30
N LEU A 56 10.21 -8.99 9.10
CA LEU A 56 8.90 -8.43 8.74
C LEU A 56 7.78 -9.47 8.81
N ARG A 57 8.04 -10.73 8.42
CA ARG A 57 7.07 -11.84 8.51
C ARG A 57 6.59 -12.10 9.93
N SER A 58 7.48 -11.94 10.90
CA SER A 58 7.20 -12.23 12.31
C SER A 58 6.52 -11.07 13.02
N ASP A 59 6.54 -9.86 12.42
CA ASP A 59 5.96 -8.66 12.98
C ASP A 59 4.42 -8.63 12.80
N SER A 60 3.68 -8.55 13.91
CA SER A 60 2.22 -8.50 13.86
C SER A 60 1.70 -7.22 13.21
N ASP A 61 2.46 -6.11 13.29
CA ASP A 61 2.01 -4.83 12.77
C ASP A 61 1.96 -4.84 11.24
N PHE A 62 2.78 -5.66 10.57
CA PHE A 62 2.70 -5.81 9.11
C PHE A 62 1.37 -6.42 8.66
N ARG A 63 0.83 -7.39 9.42
CA ARG A 63 -0.52 -7.92 9.18
C ARG A 63 -1.59 -6.85 9.37
N LYS A 64 -1.41 -5.98 10.36
CA LYS A 64 -2.32 -4.86 10.61
C LYS A 64 -2.26 -3.84 9.46
N VAL A 65 -1.08 -3.50 8.93
CA VAL A 65 -0.94 -2.65 7.74
C VAL A 65 -1.74 -3.16 6.56
N ILE A 66 -1.66 -4.46 6.25
CA ILE A 66 -2.40 -5.10 5.15
C ILE A 66 -3.91 -5.06 5.42
N TYR A 67 -4.32 -5.37 6.66
CA TYR A 67 -5.72 -5.36 7.06
C TYR A 67 -6.32 -3.95 6.94
N ASP A 68 -5.62 -2.93 7.43
CA ASP A 68 -6.08 -1.55 7.45
C ASP A 68 -6.06 -0.93 6.04
N LEU A 69 -5.10 -1.31 5.19
CA LEU A 69 -5.04 -0.92 3.77
C LEU A 69 -6.33 -1.29 3.01
N ALA A 70 -6.93 -2.44 3.35
CA ALA A 70 -8.18 -2.89 2.75
C ALA A 70 -9.39 -2.02 3.14
N ARG A 71 -9.31 -1.25 4.23
CA ARG A 71 -10.40 -0.43 4.77
C ARG A 71 -10.20 1.07 4.65
N LEU A 72 -9.04 1.51 4.17
CA LEU A 72 -8.82 2.93 3.91
C LEU A 72 -9.92 3.49 2.99
N PRO A 73 -10.24 4.79 3.12
CA PRO A 73 -11.05 5.48 2.13
C PRO A 73 -10.46 5.33 0.72
N SER A 74 -11.25 5.61 -0.32
CA SER A 74 -10.72 5.70 -1.68
C SER A 74 -9.59 6.72 -1.72
N PHE A 75 -8.47 6.40 -2.38
CA PHE A 75 -7.36 7.34 -2.46
C PHE A 75 -7.76 8.64 -3.16
N GLU A 76 -8.75 8.60 -4.05
CA GLU A 76 -9.33 9.80 -4.70
C GLU A 76 -9.94 10.81 -3.72
N THR A 77 -10.17 10.46 -2.44
CA THR A 77 -10.61 11.42 -1.42
C THR A 77 -9.47 12.30 -0.91
N LEU A 78 -8.22 11.97 -1.19
CA LEU A 78 -7.08 12.84 -0.89
C LEU A 78 -7.10 14.06 -1.83
N PRO A 79 -6.79 15.26 -1.34
CA PRO A 79 -6.93 16.48 -2.12
C PRO A 79 -5.84 16.65 -3.19
N ASP A 80 -4.62 16.16 -2.94
CA ASP A 80 -3.48 16.31 -3.85
C ASP A 80 -3.21 15.03 -4.65
N LYS A 81 -3.09 15.14 -5.98
CA LYS A 81 -2.80 14.01 -6.87
C LYS A 81 -1.46 13.32 -6.56
N LYS A 82 -0.47 14.05 -6.02
CA LYS A 82 0.80 13.48 -5.57
C LYS A 82 0.62 12.60 -4.35
N ASP A 83 -0.24 12.98 -3.40
CA ASP A 83 -0.55 12.18 -2.22
C ASP A 83 -1.30 10.90 -2.62
N GLN A 84 -2.23 11.02 -3.58
CA GLN A 84 -2.90 9.86 -4.18
C GLN A 84 -1.89 8.88 -4.80
N LEU A 85 -0.98 9.40 -5.62
CA LEU A 85 0.07 8.60 -6.25
C LEU A 85 0.99 7.96 -5.21
N ALA A 86 1.40 8.70 -4.18
CA ALA A 86 2.23 8.18 -3.09
C ALA A 86 1.53 7.02 -2.37
N MET A 87 0.23 7.13 -2.10
CA MET A 87 -0.55 6.04 -1.50
C MET A 87 -0.65 4.82 -2.41
N TRP A 88 -0.79 5.01 -3.72
CA TRP A 88 -0.77 3.88 -4.68
C TRP A 88 0.58 3.18 -4.73
N ILE A 89 1.69 3.93 -4.73
CA ILE A 89 3.05 3.37 -4.66
C ILE A 89 3.24 2.59 -3.34
N ASN A 90 2.78 3.15 -2.22
CA ASN A 90 2.84 2.47 -0.92
C ASN A 90 2.01 1.19 -0.91
N ALA A 91 0.78 1.21 -1.42
CA ALA A 91 -0.08 0.04 -1.55
C ALA A 91 0.59 -1.05 -2.41
N TYR A 92 1.16 -0.67 -3.55
CA TYR A 92 1.91 -1.58 -4.42
C TYR A 92 3.07 -2.26 -3.67
N ASN A 93 3.87 -1.46 -2.95
CA ASN A 93 5.02 -1.96 -2.20
C ASN A 93 4.61 -2.89 -1.04
N VAL A 94 3.59 -2.53 -0.27
CA VAL A 94 3.03 -3.39 0.79
C VAL A 94 2.58 -4.73 0.23
N LEU A 95 1.89 -4.70 -0.91
CA LEU A 95 1.41 -5.90 -1.57
C LEU A 95 2.52 -6.77 -2.16
N CYS A 96 3.60 -6.17 -2.69
CA CYS A 96 4.81 -6.91 -3.05
C CYS A 96 5.43 -7.61 -1.84
N MET A 97 5.60 -6.88 -0.73
CA MET A 97 6.16 -7.44 0.50
C MET A 97 5.27 -8.55 1.05
N LYS A 98 3.95 -8.41 1.01
CA LYS A 98 2.99 -9.45 1.41
C LYS A 98 3.25 -10.74 0.64
N VAL A 99 3.35 -10.66 -0.70
CA VAL A 99 3.60 -11.85 -1.53
C VAL A 99 4.90 -12.55 -1.14
N ILE A 100 5.98 -11.80 -0.90
CA ILE A 100 7.28 -12.38 -0.50
C ILE A 100 7.22 -12.98 0.91
N VAL A 101 6.60 -12.27 1.86
CA VAL A 101 6.41 -12.72 3.24
C VAL A 101 5.60 -14.02 3.29
N GLU A 102 4.57 -14.16 2.46
CA GLU A 102 3.75 -15.38 2.35
C GLU A 102 4.49 -16.55 1.64
N ASN A 103 5.61 -16.29 0.97
CA ASN A 103 6.39 -17.27 0.20
C ASN A 103 7.88 -17.28 0.62
N PRO A 104 8.23 -17.81 1.81
CA PRO A 104 9.57 -17.70 2.41
C PRO A 104 10.74 -18.30 1.65
N LYS A 105 10.50 -19.27 0.75
CA LYS A 105 11.56 -20.02 0.04
C LYS A 105 11.80 -19.51 -1.38
N LEU A 106 11.34 -18.31 -1.66
CA LEU A 106 11.29 -17.76 -3.00
C LEU A 106 12.51 -16.86 -3.26
N ASP A 107 13.21 -17.12 -4.36
CA ASP A 107 14.38 -16.32 -4.76
C ASP A 107 13.97 -15.04 -5.50
N SER A 108 12.87 -15.11 -6.27
CA SER A 108 12.31 -14.02 -7.06
C SER A 108 10.78 -14.14 -7.13
N ILE A 109 10.07 -13.01 -7.03
CA ILE A 109 8.59 -13.00 -7.13
C ILE A 109 8.11 -13.54 -8.49
N LYS A 110 8.95 -13.45 -9.52
CA LYS A 110 8.72 -14.08 -10.84
C LYS A 110 8.63 -15.60 -10.79
N ASP A 111 9.18 -16.23 -9.77
CA ASP A 111 9.16 -17.70 -9.64
C ASP A 111 7.74 -18.22 -9.34
N LEU A 112 6.79 -17.33 -9.01
CA LEU A 112 5.36 -17.64 -8.88
C LEU A 112 4.60 -17.59 -10.21
N ASP A 113 5.27 -17.21 -11.30
CA ASP A 113 4.71 -17.30 -12.64
C ASP A 113 4.63 -18.76 -13.11
N SER A 114 3.68 -19.03 -13.99
CA SER A 114 3.60 -20.28 -14.74
C SER A 114 3.54 -19.96 -16.23
N ALA A 115 3.69 -20.97 -17.10
CA ALA A 115 3.64 -20.80 -18.55
C ALA A 115 2.40 -20.04 -19.06
N PHE A 116 1.30 -20.04 -18.28
CA PHE A 116 0.04 -19.37 -18.66
C PHE A 116 -0.45 -18.34 -17.62
N SER A 117 0.29 -18.07 -16.54
CA SER A 117 -0.16 -17.17 -15.49
C SER A 117 0.96 -16.29 -14.96
N SER A 118 0.70 -15.00 -14.80
CA SER A 118 1.62 -14.08 -14.12
C SER A 118 1.11 -13.71 -12.73
N ILE A 119 1.99 -13.72 -11.72
CA ILE A 119 1.70 -13.27 -10.36
C ILE A 119 1.28 -11.79 -10.33
N TRP A 120 1.80 -10.97 -11.25
CA TRP A 120 1.42 -9.56 -11.37
C TRP A 120 -0.06 -9.37 -11.70
N LYS A 121 -0.67 -10.31 -12.44
CA LYS A 121 -2.08 -10.28 -12.83
C LYS A 121 -3.03 -10.95 -11.83
N LYS A 122 -2.48 -11.62 -10.81
CA LYS A 122 -3.29 -12.27 -9.76
C LYS A 122 -3.82 -11.22 -8.78
N LYS A 123 -5.05 -11.40 -8.32
CA LYS A 123 -5.66 -10.56 -7.27
C LYS A 123 -5.03 -10.93 -5.91
N ILE A 124 -4.00 -10.19 -5.50
CA ILE A 124 -3.14 -10.53 -4.37
C ILE A 124 -3.46 -9.76 -3.09
N GLY A 125 -4.31 -8.73 -3.17
CA GLY A 125 -4.70 -7.91 -2.04
C GLY A 125 -5.99 -7.11 -2.25
N VAL A 126 -6.46 -6.50 -1.17
CA VAL A 126 -7.59 -5.56 -1.16
C VAL A 126 -7.06 -4.19 -0.78
N VAL A 127 -7.43 -3.16 -1.54
CA VAL A 127 -7.10 -1.76 -1.28
C VAL A 127 -8.42 -0.99 -1.33
N SER A 128 -8.74 -0.25 -0.26
CA SER A 128 -9.98 0.54 -0.15
C SER A 128 -11.25 -0.23 -0.57
N GLY A 129 -11.38 -1.47 -0.10
CA GLY A 129 -12.52 -2.35 -0.34
C GLY A 129 -12.54 -3.10 -1.68
N LYS A 130 -11.61 -2.83 -2.62
CA LYS A 130 -11.54 -3.51 -3.93
C LYS A 130 -10.33 -4.43 -4.04
N LYS A 131 -10.50 -5.59 -4.68
CA LYS A 131 -9.42 -6.52 -4.98
C LYS A 131 -8.55 -6.01 -6.13
N TYR A 132 -7.24 -5.99 -5.92
CA TYR A 132 -6.26 -5.55 -6.89
C TYR A 132 -5.17 -6.60 -7.15
N SER A 133 -4.70 -6.60 -8.39
CA SER A 133 -3.43 -7.17 -8.80
C SER A 133 -2.35 -6.09 -8.86
N LEU A 134 -1.07 -6.48 -8.89
CA LEU A 134 0.03 -5.52 -9.02
C LEU A 134 -0.01 -4.80 -10.38
N ASP A 135 -0.36 -5.54 -11.44
CA ASP A 135 -0.48 -5.04 -12.81
C ASP A 135 -1.53 -3.94 -12.93
N GLU A 136 -2.70 -4.12 -12.30
CA GLU A 136 -3.76 -3.11 -12.27
C GLU A 136 -3.33 -1.87 -11.49
N ILE A 137 -2.66 -2.02 -10.35
CA ILE A 137 -2.16 -0.85 -9.61
C ILE A 137 -1.15 -0.08 -10.48
N GLU A 138 -0.22 -0.78 -11.14
CA GLU A 138 0.80 -0.14 -11.97
C GLU A 138 0.19 0.63 -13.16
N HIS A 139 -0.73 0.01 -13.90
CA HIS A 139 -1.26 0.59 -15.14
C HIS A 139 -2.46 1.52 -14.93
N ASP A 140 -3.33 1.22 -13.97
CA ASP A 140 -4.55 2.01 -13.76
C ASP A 140 -4.30 3.23 -12.85
N THR A 141 -3.17 3.28 -12.14
CA THR A 141 -2.94 4.29 -11.10
C THR A 141 -1.54 4.93 -11.10
N ILE A 142 -0.46 4.16 -11.22
CA ILE A 142 0.91 4.70 -11.06
C ILE A 142 1.46 5.31 -12.37
N ARG A 143 1.10 4.73 -13.52
CA ARG A 143 1.65 5.10 -14.84
C ARG A 143 0.68 5.85 -15.75
N VAL A 144 -0.36 6.43 -15.17
CA VAL A 144 -1.37 7.26 -15.87
C VAL A 144 -0.95 8.71 -16.00
#